data_AF-A0A8H5PRI1-F1
#
_entry.id   AF-A0A8H5PRI1-F1
#
_cell.length_a   1.000
_cell.length_b   1.000
_cell.length_c   1.000
_cell.angle_alpha   90.00
_cell.angle_beta   90.00
_cell.angle_gamma   90.00
#
_symmetry.space_group_name_H-M   'P 1'
#
loop_
_entity.id
_entity.type
_entity.pdbx_description
1 polymer ?
#
loop_
_entity_poly.entity_id
_entity_poly.type
_entity_poly.pdbx_seq_one_letter_code
_entity_poly.pdbx_strand_id
1 'polypeptide(L)'
;MPCGRPRSQNIAAKRSQLPRADGPPRCRMCPNRKDTRQTSNRPAILAPLRPREATNSPAALSPVVTEPPSTAREDGEQDLGSHLLNRNDKTEVELSKVELGHRTRCHFIGSELSNCHYLVRQSTSETGLDKVFHFGNGQLDSSENWYEAHNIPEEILIRPSKDLEMKLMRAYFDLVNRGWPIVDEELFMTQYQEQDRMNPLCLTLLNAILLVGAHTLASQDESMLLLLPAFFRRAKYLVLSDSWHDRLVYVQVPLLLTWYSDANAWHWIGIAIRTAMAVGLHRDASHSTNLPVYKRKYVRLWWVLFQFDTISATSAGRPQAINLWDSDVADLKPADLEGIPGAEFEFITYHTKLCKIISQTIRDGWSPRASMEARAEAIKRADESLGNLMLELPSRLQLKLSDLDIWQSLFHLTHHNFILLIHRPAPKPGIRDQSPEAQDNAILCRESTVAIASVFEVLLNQYKQAATSC
;
A
#
# COMPACT_ATOMS: atom_id res chain seq x y z
N MET A 1 -19.58 -59.50 3.05
CA MET A 1 -19.99 -60.70 3.83
C MET A 1 -18.75 -61.52 4.13
N PRO A 2 -18.71 -62.35 5.19
CA PRO A 2 -19.65 -62.49 6.32
C PRO A 2 -19.53 -61.27 7.29
N CYS A 3 -20.44 -60.91 8.21
CA CYS A 3 -21.52 -61.55 8.98
C CYS A 3 -21.05 -62.18 10.33
N GLY A 4 -21.47 -61.59 11.45
CA GLY A 4 -21.02 -61.98 12.82
C GLY A 4 -21.59 -61.17 14.00
N ARG A 5 -22.92 -61.06 14.12
CA ARG A 5 -23.67 -60.70 15.36
C ARG A 5 -24.48 -61.96 15.78
N PRO A 6 -24.94 -62.17 17.04
CA PRO A 6 -25.56 -61.21 17.99
C PRO A 6 -24.98 -61.35 19.43
N ARG A 7 -25.47 -60.73 20.54
CA ARG A 7 -26.83 -60.45 21.03
C ARG A 7 -26.97 -59.15 21.84
N SER A 8 -28.21 -58.69 21.91
CA SER A 8 -28.73 -57.61 22.75
C SER A 8 -29.48 -58.13 23.97
N GLN A 9 -29.57 -57.32 25.04
CA GLN A 9 -30.72 -57.31 25.95
C GLN A 9 -30.94 -55.89 26.50
N ASN A 10 -32.20 -55.45 26.54
CA ASN A 10 -32.67 -54.16 27.06
C ASN A 10 -33.70 -54.44 28.16
N ILE A 11 -33.61 -53.79 29.34
CA ILE A 11 -34.71 -53.74 30.32
C ILE A 11 -34.89 -52.32 30.87
N ALA A 12 -36.17 -51.96 31.03
CA ALA A 12 -36.75 -50.64 31.25
C ALA A 12 -36.26 -49.80 32.46
N ALA A 13 -36.03 -48.52 32.16
CA ALA A 13 -36.66 -47.31 32.73
C ALA A 13 -37.40 -47.35 34.10
N LYS A 14 -37.22 -46.26 34.86
CA LYS A 14 -38.24 -45.70 35.78
C LYS A 14 -38.28 -44.16 35.69
N ARG A 15 -39.47 -43.57 35.87
CA ARG A 15 -39.73 -42.11 35.81
C ARG A 15 -40.09 -41.56 37.19
N SER A 16 -39.62 -40.34 37.46
CA SER A 16 -40.19 -39.35 38.40
C SER A 16 -39.36 -38.07 38.25
N GLN A 17 -39.84 -36.83 38.22
CA GLN A 17 -41.15 -36.16 38.12
C GLN A 17 -40.76 -34.64 38.07
N LEU A 18 -41.58 -33.78 37.45
CA LEU A 18 -41.35 -32.32 37.41
C LEU A 18 -42.20 -31.59 38.47
N PRO A 19 -41.85 -30.35 38.83
CA PRO A 19 -42.61 -29.21 38.29
C PRO A 19 -41.74 -28.09 37.68
N ARG A 20 -42.40 -27.10 37.07
CA ARG A 20 -41.82 -25.85 36.51
C ARG A 20 -42.40 -24.62 37.22
N ALA A 21 -41.58 -23.56 37.38
CA ALA A 21 -41.92 -22.12 37.45
C ALA A 21 -40.62 -21.35 37.83
N ASP A 22 -40.37 -20.08 37.48
CA ASP A 22 -40.89 -19.20 36.42
C ASP A 22 -39.92 -18.01 36.23
N GLY A 23 -39.99 -17.32 35.08
CA GLY A 23 -39.48 -15.95 34.91
C GLY A 23 -38.05 -15.75 34.35
N PRO A 24 -37.83 -14.80 33.41
CA PRO A 24 -36.51 -14.44 32.89
C PRO A 24 -35.90 -13.19 33.57
N PRO A 25 -34.55 -13.09 33.67
CA PRO A 25 -33.90 -11.89 34.19
C PRO A 25 -33.93 -10.74 33.18
N ARG A 26 -34.57 -9.62 33.53
CA ARG A 26 -34.51 -8.37 32.73
C ARG A 26 -33.31 -7.51 33.14
N CYS A 27 -32.60 -7.00 32.14
CA CYS A 27 -31.61 -5.94 32.29
C CYS A 27 -32.22 -4.69 32.97
N ARG A 28 -31.41 -3.94 33.73
CA ARG A 28 -31.80 -2.70 34.41
C ARG A 28 -30.93 -1.53 33.96
N MET A 29 -31.51 -0.33 34.03
CA MET A 29 -31.00 0.97 33.57
C MET A 29 -30.96 1.08 32.03
N CYS A 30 -31.64 2.01 31.36
CA CYS A 30 -32.53 3.14 31.72
C CYS A 30 -33.35 3.51 30.45
N PRO A 31 -34.17 4.60 30.36
CA PRO A 31 -34.92 5.38 31.36
C PRO A 31 -36.45 5.47 30.99
N ASN A 32 -37.28 6.26 31.70
CA ASN A 32 -38.17 7.29 31.08
C ASN A 32 -39.12 8.07 32.04
N ARG A 33 -39.53 9.26 31.55
CA ARG A 33 -40.45 10.32 32.07
C ARG A 33 -39.77 11.42 32.90
N LYS A 34 -39.87 12.73 32.58
CA LYS A 34 -40.96 13.62 32.10
C LYS A 34 -41.99 14.00 33.17
N ASP A 35 -42.36 15.27 33.38
CA ASP A 35 -41.82 16.61 32.99
C ASP A 35 -42.05 17.53 34.25
N THR A 36 -41.96 18.87 34.38
CA THR A 36 -42.00 20.03 33.46
C THR A 36 -41.57 21.34 34.20
N ARG A 37 -40.80 22.25 33.56
CA ARG A 37 -40.60 23.71 33.92
C ARG A 37 -39.90 24.03 35.28
N GLN A 38 -39.24 25.19 35.53
CA GLN A 38 -38.82 26.37 34.73
C GLN A 38 -37.71 27.14 35.51
N THR A 39 -36.67 27.68 34.85
CA THR A 39 -36.08 29.05 34.99
C THR A 39 -34.67 29.18 34.35
N SER A 40 -34.37 30.37 33.81
CA SER A 40 -33.11 30.84 33.20
C SER A 40 -31.81 30.54 33.97
N ASN A 41 -30.68 30.19 33.32
CA ASN A 41 -29.80 31.17 32.64
C ASN A 41 -28.70 30.53 31.77
N ARG A 42 -28.25 31.29 30.74
CA ARG A 42 -27.03 31.20 29.87
C ARG A 42 -26.33 29.83 29.62
N PRO A 43 -26.02 29.47 28.35
CA PRO A 43 -25.19 28.31 28.07
C PRO A 43 -23.74 28.52 28.55
N ALA A 44 -23.15 27.48 29.15
CA ALA A 44 -21.74 27.50 29.53
C ALA A 44 -20.85 27.33 28.29
N ILE A 45 -19.86 28.22 28.14
CA ILE A 45 -18.81 28.08 27.12
C ILE A 45 -17.94 26.89 27.51
N LEU A 46 -17.73 25.94 26.58
CA LEU A 46 -16.81 24.83 26.78
C LEU A 46 -15.37 25.38 26.88
N ALA A 47 -14.76 25.24 28.05
CA ALA A 47 -13.38 25.65 28.26
C ALA A 47 -12.40 24.73 27.50
N PRO A 48 -11.28 25.26 26.96
CA PRO A 48 -10.25 24.44 26.32
C PRO A 48 -9.69 23.39 27.28
N LEU A 49 -9.43 22.19 26.75
CA LEU A 49 -8.75 21.12 27.48
C LEU A 49 -7.32 21.56 27.83
N ARG A 50 -7.04 21.78 29.12
CA ARG A 50 -5.66 21.98 29.59
C ARG A 50 -4.89 20.66 29.54
N PRO A 51 -3.58 20.67 29.25
CA PRO A 51 -2.71 19.50 29.44
C PRO A 51 -2.80 18.99 30.89
N ARG A 52 -2.69 17.67 31.07
CA ARG A 52 -2.54 17.06 32.40
C ARG A 52 -1.11 17.18 32.87
N GLU A 53 -0.92 17.56 34.13
CA GLU A 53 0.38 17.51 34.81
C GLU A 53 0.81 16.05 35.02
N ALA A 54 2.13 15.80 35.00
CA ALA A 54 2.69 14.45 35.04
C ALA A 54 2.68 13.86 36.46
N THR A 55 1.87 12.83 36.70
CA THR A 55 1.86 12.06 37.95
C THR A 55 2.92 10.96 37.92
N ASN A 56 4.03 11.15 38.65
CA ASN A 56 5.08 10.14 38.76
C ASN A 56 4.59 8.88 39.52
N SER A 57 4.67 7.72 38.87
CA SER A 57 4.58 6.39 39.51
C SER A 57 5.27 5.34 38.61
N PRO A 58 6.08 4.42 39.16
CA PRO A 58 6.88 3.50 38.35
C PRO A 58 6.05 2.33 37.82
N ALA A 59 6.06 2.13 36.49
CA ALA A 59 5.54 0.92 35.85
C ALA A 59 6.62 -0.17 35.75
N ALA A 60 6.21 -1.43 35.79
CA ALA A 60 7.13 -2.57 35.83
C ALA A 60 7.83 -2.83 34.47
N LEU A 61 9.10 -3.20 34.52
CA LEU A 61 9.89 -3.56 33.33
C LEU A 61 9.38 -4.86 32.69
N SER A 62 9.15 -4.80 31.38
CA SER A 62 9.06 -5.96 30.48
C SER A 62 10.30 -5.95 29.56
N PRO A 63 10.74 -7.10 29.01
CA PRO A 63 12.04 -7.20 28.34
C PRO A 63 12.10 -6.34 27.08
N VAL A 64 13.00 -5.35 27.08
CA VAL A 64 13.29 -4.48 25.95
C VAL A 64 14.09 -5.26 24.90
N VAL A 65 13.55 -5.36 23.68
CA VAL A 65 14.37 -5.64 22.50
C VAL A 65 15.13 -4.35 22.18
N THR A 66 16.45 -4.43 22.06
CA THR A 66 17.30 -3.26 21.85
C THR A 66 17.08 -2.67 20.45
N GLU A 67 16.18 -1.69 20.35
CA GLU A 67 16.13 -0.80 19.19
C GLU A 67 17.42 0.03 19.12
N PRO A 68 17.93 0.37 17.92
CA PRO A 68 19.07 1.28 17.81
C PRO A 68 18.69 2.65 18.38
N PRO A 69 19.62 3.38 19.01
CA PRO A 69 19.33 4.70 19.57
C PRO A 69 18.90 5.63 18.43
N SER A 70 17.68 6.16 18.52
CA SER A 70 17.15 7.09 17.54
C SER A 70 17.85 8.45 17.66
N THR A 71 19.02 8.58 17.03
CA THR A 71 19.71 9.86 16.78
C THR A 71 18.99 10.68 15.70
N ALA A 72 17.66 10.59 15.65
CA ALA A 72 16.80 11.35 14.78
C ALA A 72 16.85 12.82 15.22
N ARG A 73 17.67 13.60 14.51
CA ARG A 73 17.70 15.05 14.59
C ARG A 73 16.33 15.60 14.16
N GLU A 74 15.58 16.12 15.13
CA GLU A 74 14.31 16.84 14.90
C GLU A 74 14.48 18.10 14.04
N ASP A 75 15.73 18.51 13.77
CA ASP A 75 16.15 19.53 12.81
C ASP A 75 15.18 19.62 11.61
N GLY A 76 14.83 18.50 10.98
CA GLY A 76 13.99 18.47 9.77
C GLY A 76 12.54 18.95 9.88
N GLU A 77 11.93 18.96 11.08
CA GLU A 77 10.58 19.53 11.29
C GLU A 77 10.63 20.93 11.92
N GLN A 78 11.58 21.18 12.83
CA GLN A 78 11.79 22.50 13.43
C GLN A 78 12.20 23.53 12.36
N ASP A 79 13.02 23.11 11.41
CA ASP A 79 13.54 23.91 10.29
C ASP A 79 12.47 24.24 9.23
N LEU A 80 11.47 23.37 9.03
CA LEU A 80 10.38 23.62 8.08
C LEU A 80 9.53 24.82 8.51
N GLY A 81 9.26 24.95 9.81
CA GLY A 81 8.54 26.08 10.38
C GLY A 81 9.31 27.39 10.23
N SER A 82 10.62 27.40 10.51
CA SER A 82 11.45 28.60 10.39
C SER A 82 11.64 29.03 8.93
N HIS A 83 11.92 28.12 7.99
CA HIS A 83 12.12 28.48 6.58
C HIS A 83 10.84 28.88 5.84
N LEU A 84 9.68 28.31 6.19
CA LEU A 84 8.41 28.69 5.55
C LEU A 84 7.78 29.96 6.14
N LEU A 85 8.02 30.28 7.42
CA LEU A 85 7.32 31.36 8.12
C LEU A 85 8.17 32.61 8.38
N ASN A 86 9.50 32.50 8.52
CA ASN A 86 10.39 33.67 8.67
C ASN A 86 10.82 34.26 7.31
N ARG A 87 9.89 34.30 6.34
CA ARG A 87 10.16 34.79 4.98
C ARG A 87 10.29 36.32 4.95
N ASN A 88 11.29 36.79 4.20
CA ASN A 88 11.39 38.17 3.73
C ASN A 88 11.25 38.16 2.20
N ASP A 89 10.60 39.18 1.63
CA ASP A 89 10.19 39.31 0.22
C ASP A 89 11.32 39.03 -0.80
N LYS A 90 12.58 39.23 -0.41
CA LYS A 90 13.75 39.01 -1.28
C LYS A 90 14.07 37.54 -1.54
N THR A 91 13.76 36.64 -0.60
CA THR A 91 14.02 35.19 -0.73
C THR A 91 12.83 34.46 -1.38
N GLU A 92 11.65 35.07 -1.37
CA GLU A 92 10.40 34.58 -1.97
C GLU A 92 10.58 34.25 -3.47
N VAL A 93 11.30 35.13 -4.18
CA VAL A 93 11.52 35.10 -5.63
C VAL A 93 12.50 34.01 -6.09
N GLU A 94 13.26 33.40 -5.17
CA GLU A 94 14.23 32.34 -5.48
C GLU A 94 13.67 30.93 -5.22
N LEU A 95 12.99 30.68 -4.10
CA LEU A 95 12.48 29.34 -3.77
C LEU A 95 11.35 28.88 -4.69
N SER A 96 10.58 29.79 -5.31
CA SER A 96 9.64 29.46 -6.40
C SER A 96 10.33 29.20 -7.75
N LYS A 97 11.66 29.25 -7.82
CA LYS A 97 12.48 29.02 -9.02
C LYS A 97 13.59 27.98 -8.81
N VAL A 98 13.82 27.51 -7.58
CA VAL A 98 14.66 26.32 -7.33
C VAL A 98 13.89 25.10 -7.85
N GLU A 99 14.42 24.45 -8.88
CA GLU A 99 13.92 23.17 -9.33
C GLU A 99 14.13 22.09 -8.24
N LEU A 100 13.04 21.48 -7.77
CA LEU A 100 13.12 20.49 -6.69
C LEU A 100 13.55 19.14 -7.28
N GLY A 101 14.75 18.69 -6.90
CA GLY A 101 15.37 17.47 -7.41
C GLY A 101 15.76 16.49 -6.31
N HIS A 102 16.61 15.52 -6.65
CA HIS A 102 17.04 14.44 -5.74
C HIS A 102 17.84 14.92 -4.50
N ARG A 103 18.22 16.20 -4.46
CA ARG A 103 18.89 16.86 -3.34
C ARG A 103 18.03 17.89 -2.60
N THR A 104 16.75 18.04 -2.95
CA THR A 104 15.88 19.07 -2.36
C THR A 104 14.83 18.40 -1.49
N ARG A 105 14.70 18.76 -0.20
CA ARG A 105 13.62 18.17 0.61
C ARG A 105 12.29 18.77 0.15
N CYS A 106 11.46 17.96 -0.47
CA CYS A 106 10.08 18.30 -0.78
C CYS A 106 9.18 17.97 0.41
N HIS A 107 8.44 18.97 0.89
CA HIS A 107 7.48 18.83 1.98
C HIS A 107 6.06 19.16 1.50
N PHE A 108 5.07 18.39 1.97
CA PHE A 108 3.65 18.72 1.83
C PHE A 108 3.20 19.58 3.00
N ILE A 109 2.73 20.80 2.73
CA ILE A 109 2.34 21.75 3.79
C ILE A 109 0.88 21.61 4.25
N GLY A 110 0.18 20.58 3.77
CA GLY A 110 -1.24 20.33 4.03
C GLY A 110 -2.16 20.91 2.95
N SER A 111 -3.46 20.68 3.11
CA SER A 111 -4.54 21.29 2.33
C SER A 111 -4.95 22.66 2.91
N GLU A 112 -6.00 23.28 2.36
CA GLU A 112 -6.54 24.58 2.79
C GLU A 112 -6.89 24.68 4.29
N LEU A 113 -7.08 23.54 4.98
CA LEU A 113 -7.31 23.48 6.43
C LEU A 113 -6.03 23.57 7.29
N SER A 114 -4.84 23.55 6.67
CA SER A 114 -3.55 23.60 7.38
C SER A 114 -3.14 25.03 7.70
N ASN A 115 -2.73 25.28 8.94
CA ASN A 115 -2.16 26.57 9.36
C ASN A 115 -0.92 26.94 8.53
N CYS A 116 -0.05 25.98 8.22
CA CYS A 116 1.15 26.24 7.41
C CYS A 116 0.77 26.65 5.97
N HIS A 117 -0.25 26.02 5.41
CA HIS A 117 -0.78 26.32 4.08
C HIS A 117 -1.44 27.70 4.03
N TYR A 118 -2.26 28.02 5.03
CA TYR A 118 -2.88 29.34 5.19
C TYR A 118 -1.83 30.45 5.37
N LEU A 119 -0.84 30.25 6.25
CA LEU A 119 0.21 31.25 6.51
C LEU A 119 1.13 31.47 5.29
N VAL A 120 1.50 30.40 4.58
CA VAL A 120 2.26 30.52 3.32
C VAL A 120 1.50 31.39 2.32
N ARG A 121 0.21 31.10 2.06
CA ARG A 121 -0.61 31.90 1.14
C ARG A 121 -0.82 33.35 1.62
N GLN A 122 -0.96 33.57 2.93
CA GLN A 122 -1.08 34.92 3.49
C GLN A 122 0.23 35.72 3.35
N SER A 123 1.40 35.06 3.38
CA SER A 123 2.70 35.71 3.23
C SER A 123 3.04 36.11 1.78
N THR A 124 2.49 35.41 0.78
CA THR A 124 2.91 35.56 -0.61
C THR A 124 1.97 36.40 -1.45
N SER A 125 2.52 37.31 -2.26
CA SER A 125 1.72 38.13 -3.19
C SER A 125 1.37 37.43 -4.52
N GLU A 126 1.95 36.27 -4.78
CA GLU A 126 1.73 35.49 -6.02
C GLU A 126 0.44 34.66 -5.99
N THR A 127 -0.60 35.12 -6.71
CA THR A 127 -1.87 34.39 -6.89
C THR A 127 -1.74 33.07 -7.68
N GLY A 128 -0.53 32.66 -8.06
CA GLY A 128 -0.26 31.37 -8.71
C GLY A 128 -0.04 30.22 -7.73
N LEU A 129 0.29 30.52 -6.47
CA LEU A 129 0.65 29.51 -5.46
C LEU A 129 -0.57 28.75 -4.89
N ASP A 130 -1.79 29.17 -5.22
CA ASP A 130 -3.06 28.54 -4.80
C ASP A 130 -3.24 27.08 -5.26
N LYS A 131 -2.33 26.55 -6.09
CA LYS A 131 -2.29 25.14 -6.54
C LYS A 131 -0.99 24.41 -6.21
N VAL A 132 -0.09 25.04 -5.45
CA VAL A 132 1.18 24.44 -5.05
C VAL A 132 1.05 23.84 -3.65
N PHE A 133 1.22 22.52 -3.56
CA PHE A 133 1.20 21.77 -2.30
C PHE A 133 2.59 21.32 -1.84
N HIS A 134 3.56 21.33 -2.76
CA HIS A 134 4.92 20.83 -2.61
C HIS A 134 5.90 21.99 -2.51
N PHE A 135 6.63 22.09 -1.41
CA PHE A 135 7.60 23.16 -1.18
C PHE A 135 8.99 22.58 -0.87
N GLY A 136 10.01 23.17 -1.48
CA GLY A 136 11.40 22.87 -1.18
C GLY A 136 11.86 23.49 0.13
N ASN A 137 12.56 22.71 0.95
CA ASN A 137 13.32 23.22 2.09
C ASN A 137 14.80 22.80 1.98
N GLY A 138 15.68 23.79 1.74
CA GLY A 138 17.12 23.62 1.60
C GLY A 138 17.58 22.73 0.43
N GLN A 139 18.91 22.65 0.27
CA GLN A 139 19.55 21.52 -0.40
C GLN A 139 20.22 20.61 0.63
N LEU A 140 20.26 19.32 0.31
CA LEU A 140 20.80 18.26 1.14
C LEU A 140 22.29 18.09 0.88
N ASP A 141 23.05 17.94 1.96
CA ASP A 141 24.48 17.67 1.91
C ASP A 141 24.77 16.37 1.17
N SER A 142 25.68 16.42 0.20
CA SER A 142 26.24 15.23 -0.43
C SER A 142 27.30 14.64 0.48
N SER A 143 26.84 14.07 1.59
CA SER A 143 27.69 13.32 2.52
C SER A 143 28.04 11.97 1.89
N GLU A 144 29.07 11.94 1.03
CA GLU A 144 29.67 10.69 0.51
C GLU A 144 30.01 9.72 1.66
N ASN A 145 30.42 10.26 2.80
CA ASN A 145 30.76 9.55 4.03
C ASN A 145 29.56 9.37 5.00
N TRP A 146 28.29 9.47 4.57
CA TRP A 146 27.13 9.43 5.49
C TRP A 146 27.14 8.19 6.39
N TYR A 147 27.40 7.01 5.81
CA TYR A 147 27.42 5.74 6.52
C TYR A 147 28.55 5.66 7.58
N GLU A 148 29.70 6.28 7.31
CA GLU A 148 30.81 6.37 8.25
C GLU A 148 30.48 7.31 9.41
N ALA A 149 29.98 8.51 9.10
CA ALA A 149 29.62 9.54 10.08
C ALA A 149 28.56 9.06 11.08
N HIS A 150 27.65 8.18 10.65
CA HIS A 150 26.60 7.58 11.48
C HIS A 150 26.98 6.21 12.06
N ASN A 151 28.25 5.78 11.92
CA ASN A 151 28.78 4.54 12.48
C ASN A 151 27.97 3.28 12.09
N ILE A 152 27.51 3.23 10.83
CA ILE A 152 26.71 2.11 10.33
C ILE A 152 27.57 0.83 10.32
N PRO A 153 27.11 -0.29 10.92
CA PRO A 153 27.92 -1.50 11.00
C PRO A 153 28.30 -2.04 9.61
N GLU A 154 29.55 -2.44 9.44
CA GLU A 154 30.08 -2.94 8.16
C GLU A 154 29.23 -4.09 7.58
N GLU A 155 28.70 -4.98 8.44
CA GLU A 155 27.80 -6.08 8.03
C GLU A 155 26.53 -5.63 7.28
N ILE A 156 26.12 -4.37 7.46
CA ILE A 156 24.99 -3.74 6.78
C ILE A 156 25.37 -3.23 5.38
N LEU A 157 26.63 -2.87 5.19
CA LEU A 157 27.17 -2.26 3.96
C LEU A 157 27.74 -3.30 2.98
N ILE A 158 28.04 -4.53 3.44
CA ILE A 158 28.55 -5.64 2.60
C ILE A 158 27.64 -5.88 1.38
N ARG A 159 28.25 -5.78 0.20
CA ARG A 159 27.68 -6.14 -1.11
C ARG A 159 28.03 -7.59 -1.50
N PRO A 160 27.19 -8.28 -2.29
CA PRO A 160 27.54 -9.57 -2.91
C PRO A 160 28.62 -9.41 -4.00
N SER A 161 29.01 -10.50 -4.68
CA SER A 161 29.84 -10.40 -5.88
C SER A 161 29.11 -9.62 -6.99
N LYS A 162 29.86 -8.85 -7.81
CA LYS A 162 29.26 -7.98 -8.85
C LYS A 162 28.36 -8.75 -9.83
N ASP A 163 28.69 -10.00 -10.13
CA ASP A 163 27.91 -10.87 -11.03
C ASP A 163 26.56 -11.27 -10.41
N LEU A 164 26.57 -11.65 -9.13
CA LEU A 164 25.34 -11.94 -8.39
C LEU A 164 24.51 -10.65 -8.22
N GLU A 165 25.14 -9.53 -7.87
CA GLU A 165 24.45 -8.24 -7.74
C GLU A 165 23.73 -7.85 -9.04
N MET A 166 24.43 -7.95 -10.17
CA MET A 166 23.83 -7.69 -11.50
C MET A 166 22.72 -8.69 -11.85
N LYS A 167 22.88 -10.00 -11.55
CA LYS A 167 21.84 -11.02 -11.76
C LYS A 167 20.56 -10.67 -10.99
N LEU A 168 20.69 -10.29 -9.72
CA LEU A 168 19.55 -9.95 -8.86
C LEU A 168 18.89 -8.63 -9.29
N MET A 169 19.67 -7.58 -9.58
CA MET A 169 19.11 -6.31 -10.07
C MET A 169 18.36 -6.47 -11.40
N ARG A 170 18.92 -7.22 -12.35
CA ARG A 170 18.26 -7.51 -13.63
C ARG A 170 16.94 -8.25 -13.42
N ALA A 171 16.91 -9.27 -12.57
CA ALA A 171 15.65 -9.97 -12.24
C ALA A 171 14.58 -9.03 -11.65
N TYR A 172 14.95 -8.08 -10.78
CA TYR A 172 14.01 -7.05 -10.31
C TYR A 172 13.52 -6.13 -11.44
N PHE A 173 14.43 -5.55 -12.21
CA PHE A 173 14.07 -4.57 -13.25
C PHE A 173 13.25 -5.21 -14.37
N ASP A 174 13.67 -6.38 -14.86
CA ASP A 174 13.06 -7.05 -16.01
C ASP A 174 11.75 -7.79 -15.66
N LEU A 175 11.58 -8.30 -14.44
CA LEU A 175 10.41 -9.10 -14.04
C LEU A 175 9.39 -8.36 -13.15
N VAL A 176 9.76 -7.26 -12.51
CA VAL A 176 8.90 -6.53 -11.56
C VAL A 176 8.70 -5.08 -11.95
N ASN A 177 9.80 -4.33 -12.17
CA ASN A 177 9.73 -2.88 -12.35
C ASN A 177 8.98 -2.46 -13.63
N ARG A 178 8.91 -3.33 -14.65
CA ARG A 178 8.15 -3.08 -15.89
C ARG A 178 6.63 -2.92 -15.65
N GLY A 179 6.04 -3.73 -14.78
CA GLY A 179 4.61 -3.67 -14.44
C GLY A 179 4.29 -2.91 -13.15
N TRP A 180 5.28 -2.74 -12.27
CA TRP A 180 5.19 -1.88 -11.08
C TRP A 180 6.42 -0.98 -10.98
N PRO A 181 6.42 0.18 -11.69
CA PRO A 181 7.59 1.03 -11.86
C PRO A 181 7.90 1.89 -10.63
N ILE A 182 8.40 1.21 -9.59
CA ILE A 182 8.79 1.78 -8.30
C ILE A 182 10.11 2.53 -8.41
N VAL A 183 11.06 2.03 -9.20
CA VAL A 183 12.40 2.61 -9.37
C VAL A 183 12.60 3.10 -10.79
N ASP A 184 13.26 4.25 -10.93
CA ASP A 184 13.69 4.80 -12.22
C ASP A 184 14.99 4.08 -12.62
N GLU A 185 14.91 3.17 -13.61
CA GLU A 185 16.03 2.27 -13.92
C GLU A 185 17.20 3.04 -14.53
N GLU A 186 16.92 3.94 -15.49
CA GLU A 186 17.98 4.71 -16.17
C GLU A 186 18.79 5.51 -15.15
N LEU A 187 18.13 6.25 -14.25
CA LEU A 187 18.79 6.97 -13.18
C LEU A 187 19.56 6.03 -12.23
N PHE A 188 18.93 4.94 -11.78
CA PHE A 188 19.56 3.99 -10.84
C PHE A 188 20.78 3.31 -11.45
N MET A 189 20.75 2.98 -12.75
CA MET A 189 21.89 2.39 -13.45
C MET A 189 23.03 3.40 -13.65
N THR A 190 22.74 4.68 -13.87
CA THR A 190 23.77 5.75 -13.85
C THR A 190 24.43 5.90 -12.48
N GLN A 191 23.65 5.86 -11.39
CA GLN A 191 24.18 5.83 -10.01
C GLN A 191 25.06 4.58 -9.78
N TYR A 192 24.58 3.41 -10.20
CA TYR A 192 25.28 2.12 -10.05
C TYR A 192 26.60 2.06 -10.83
N GLN A 193 26.66 2.69 -12.00
CA GLN A 193 27.85 2.74 -12.85
C GLN A 193 28.83 3.87 -12.46
N GLU A 194 28.60 4.54 -11.32
CA GLU A 194 29.47 5.61 -10.77
C GLU A 194 29.68 6.78 -11.74
N GLN A 195 28.71 7.00 -12.65
CA GLN A 195 28.77 8.02 -13.72
C GLN A 195 28.41 9.43 -13.23
N ASP A 196 27.57 9.53 -12.19
CA ASP A 196 27.25 10.79 -11.53
C ASP A 196 27.80 10.79 -10.10
N ARG A 197 28.89 11.54 -9.87
CA ARG A 197 29.50 11.71 -8.55
C ARG A 197 28.65 12.55 -7.60
N MET A 198 27.76 13.39 -8.11
CA MET A 198 26.90 14.25 -7.28
C MET A 198 25.71 13.49 -6.68
N ASN A 199 25.48 12.26 -7.14
CA ASN A 199 24.33 11.42 -6.85
C ASN A 199 24.75 9.94 -6.67
N PRO A 200 25.43 9.58 -5.57
CA PRO A 200 25.95 8.23 -5.36
C PRO A 200 24.88 7.14 -5.23
N LEU A 201 25.30 5.87 -5.30
CA LEU A 201 24.42 4.71 -5.18
C LEU A 201 23.78 4.59 -3.79
N CYS A 202 22.44 4.61 -3.74
CA CYS A 202 21.68 4.41 -2.52
C CYS A 202 21.71 2.92 -2.09
N LEU A 203 22.53 2.57 -1.10
CA LEU A 203 22.64 1.19 -0.59
C LEU A 203 21.34 0.68 0.04
N THR A 204 20.53 1.60 0.58
CA THR A 204 19.20 1.34 1.14
C THR A 204 18.24 0.80 0.08
N LEU A 205 18.21 1.46 -1.08
CA LEU A 205 17.40 1.06 -2.24
C LEU A 205 17.98 -0.17 -2.93
N LEU A 206 19.30 -0.25 -3.07
CA LEU A 206 20.00 -1.43 -3.61
C LEU A 206 19.63 -2.70 -2.83
N ASN A 207 19.74 -2.72 -1.50
CA ASN A 207 19.40 -3.91 -0.71
C ASN A 207 17.93 -4.31 -0.90
N ALA A 208 17.01 -3.35 -1.08
CA ALA A 208 15.61 -3.63 -1.36
C ALA A 208 15.38 -4.21 -2.78
N ILE A 209 16.13 -3.73 -3.78
CA ILE A 209 16.14 -4.27 -5.14
C ILE A 209 16.68 -5.71 -5.14
N LEU A 210 17.79 -5.97 -4.44
CA LEU A 210 18.41 -7.30 -4.34
C LEU A 210 17.51 -8.30 -3.60
N LEU A 211 16.75 -7.85 -2.59
CA LEU A 211 15.71 -8.64 -1.92
C LEU A 211 14.64 -9.14 -2.91
N VAL A 212 14.07 -8.23 -3.72
CA VAL A 212 13.03 -8.58 -4.70
C VAL A 212 13.61 -9.44 -5.83
N GLY A 213 14.80 -9.10 -6.33
CA GLY A 213 15.52 -9.91 -7.32
C GLY A 213 15.73 -11.35 -6.87
N ALA A 214 16.23 -11.55 -5.65
CA ALA A 214 16.40 -12.88 -5.08
C ALA A 214 15.05 -13.61 -4.87
N HIS A 215 13.98 -12.91 -4.49
CA HIS A 215 12.65 -13.50 -4.41
C HIS A 215 12.16 -13.99 -5.79
N THR A 216 12.29 -13.19 -6.85
CA THR A 216 11.82 -13.60 -8.19
C THR A 216 12.56 -14.83 -8.72
N LEU A 217 13.87 -14.90 -8.50
CA LEU A 217 14.71 -16.03 -8.93
C LEU A 217 14.59 -17.28 -8.05
N ALA A 218 14.03 -17.18 -6.84
CA ALA A 218 13.81 -18.33 -5.95
C ALA A 218 12.95 -19.44 -6.58
N SER A 219 12.13 -19.11 -7.58
CA SER A 219 11.35 -20.06 -8.37
C SER A 219 12.21 -20.97 -9.27
N GLN A 220 13.41 -20.55 -9.63
CA GLN A 220 14.36 -21.26 -10.50
C GLN A 220 15.58 -21.79 -9.72
N ASP A 221 15.92 -21.12 -8.62
CA ASP A 221 17.11 -21.36 -7.82
C ASP A 221 16.75 -21.11 -6.33
N GLU A 222 16.31 -22.16 -5.64
CA GLU A 222 15.88 -22.07 -4.22
C GLU A 222 16.98 -21.52 -3.29
N SER A 223 18.27 -21.59 -3.68
CA SER A 223 19.36 -21.02 -2.88
C SER A 223 19.23 -19.51 -2.70
N MET A 224 18.54 -18.81 -3.61
CA MET A 224 18.25 -17.38 -3.51
C MET A 224 17.42 -17.04 -2.26
N LEU A 225 16.58 -17.96 -1.76
CA LEU A 225 15.80 -17.78 -0.53
C LEU A 225 16.68 -17.54 0.71
N LEU A 226 17.92 -18.05 0.70
CA LEU A 226 18.88 -17.88 1.79
C LEU A 226 19.41 -16.43 1.89
N LEU A 227 19.29 -15.65 0.80
CA LEU A 227 19.74 -14.26 0.73
C LEU A 227 18.70 -13.26 1.26
N LEU A 228 17.41 -13.60 1.17
CA LEU A 228 16.27 -12.74 1.56
C LEU A 228 16.42 -12.16 2.99
N PRO A 229 16.75 -12.95 4.04
CA PRO A 229 16.88 -12.41 5.40
C PRO A 229 18.03 -11.41 5.57
N ALA A 230 19.09 -11.52 4.77
CA ALA A 230 20.21 -10.59 4.81
C ALA A 230 19.81 -9.26 4.16
N PHE A 231 19.33 -9.28 2.92
CA PHE A 231 18.91 -8.06 2.21
C PHE A 231 17.76 -7.33 2.92
N PHE A 232 16.77 -8.06 3.45
CA PHE A 232 15.69 -7.47 4.27
C PHE A 232 16.23 -6.79 5.53
N ARG A 233 17.14 -7.43 6.28
CA ARG A 233 17.75 -6.84 7.48
C ARG A 233 18.49 -5.55 7.14
N ARG A 234 19.30 -5.56 6.08
CA ARG A 234 20.10 -4.40 5.63
C ARG A 234 19.23 -3.23 5.21
N ALA A 235 18.30 -3.46 4.29
CA ALA A 235 17.36 -2.43 3.84
C ALA A 235 16.52 -1.87 4.99
N LYS A 236 16.00 -2.72 5.88
CA LYS A 236 15.26 -2.28 7.08
C LYS A 236 16.12 -1.42 8.02
N TYR A 237 17.34 -1.83 8.31
CA TYR A 237 18.25 -1.09 9.21
C TYR A 237 18.55 0.32 8.64
N LEU A 238 18.91 0.37 7.36
CA LEU A 238 19.23 1.62 6.66
C LEU A 238 18.01 2.58 6.59
N VAL A 239 16.80 2.07 6.30
CA VAL A 239 15.57 2.87 6.36
C VAL A 239 15.30 3.43 7.76
N LEU A 240 15.50 2.63 8.82
CA LEU A 240 15.24 3.07 10.19
C LEU A 240 16.30 4.07 10.71
N SER A 241 17.46 4.16 10.07
CA SER A 241 18.55 5.07 10.43
C SER A 241 18.50 6.42 9.68
N ASP A 242 17.43 6.72 8.94
CA ASP A 242 17.29 7.87 8.03
C ASP A 242 18.49 8.04 7.06
N SER A 243 19.01 6.91 6.54
CA SER A 243 20.28 6.84 5.82
C SER A 243 20.36 7.45 4.41
N TRP A 244 19.36 8.21 3.98
CA TRP A 244 19.31 8.76 2.63
C TRP A 244 18.50 10.06 2.53
N HIS A 245 18.95 10.95 1.65
CA HIS A 245 18.41 12.30 1.55
C HIS A 245 17.12 12.39 0.72
N ASP A 246 16.98 11.57 -0.33
CA ASP A 246 15.74 11.49 -1.12
C ASP A 246 14.63 10.79 -0.34
N ARG A 247 13.58 11.54 0.04
CA ARG A 247 12.44 11.01 0.79
C ARG A 247 11.63 9.96 0.01
N LEU A 248 11.77 9.84 -1.31
CA LEU A 248 11.15 8.77 -2.08
C LEU A 248 11.70 7.38 -1.73
N VAL A 249 12.94 7.27 -1.25
CA VAL A 249 13.51 5.97 -0.80
C VAL A 249 12.69 5.39 0.36
N TYR A 250 12.08 6.23 1.19
CA TYR A 250 11.21 5.87 2.32
C TYR A 250 9.77 5.56 1.91
N VAL A 251 9.46 5.68 0.61
CA VAL A 251 8.25 5.15 -0.04
C VAL A 251 8.61 3.86 -0.77
N GLN A 252 9.66 3.89 -1.60
CA GLN A 252 10.12 2.79 -2.44
C GLN A 252 10.56 1.58 -1.62
N VAL A 253 11.46 1.76 -0.63
CA VAL A 253 12.02 0.62 0.10
C VAL A 253 10.98 -0.10 0.93
N PRO A 254 10.16 0.56 1.78
CA PRO A 254 9.08 -0.13 2.49
C PRO A 254 8.14 -0.89 1.54
N LEU A 255 7.82 -0.34 0.37
CA LEU A 255 7.05 -1.06 -0.65
C LEU A 255 7.77 -2.30 -1.18
N LEU A 256 9.08 -2.23 -1.47
CA LEU A 256 9.90 -3.37 -1.90
C LEU A 256 10.12 -4.42 -0.79
N LEU A 257 10.02 -4.04 0.49
CA LEU A 257 10.13 -4.98 1.63
C LEU A 257 8.94 -5.95 1.73
N THR A 258 7.84 -5.76 0.99
CA THR A 258 6.69 -6.68 1.02
C THR A 258 7.05 -8.08 0.54
N TRP A 259 7.95 -8.19 -0.45
CA TRP A 259 8.44 -9.46 -1.01
C TRP A 259 9.25 -10.32 -0.01
N TYR A 260 9.56 -9.82 1.19
CA TYR A 260 10.13 -10.66 2.24
C TYR A 260 9.08 -11.56 2.93
N SER A 261 7.84 -11.06 3.12
CA SER A 261 6.79 -11.82 3.82
C SER A 261 5.41 -11.18 3.70
N ASP A 262 4.47 -11.91 3.08
CA ASP A 262 3.06 -11.51 2.91
C ASP A 262 2.37 -11.12 4.22
N ALA A 263 2.71 -11.81 5.32
CA ALA A 263 2.14 -11.57 6.64
C ALA A 263 2.33 -10.12 7.13
N ASN A 264 3.43 -9.48 6.69
CA ASN A 264 3.80 -8.11 7.01
C ASN A 264 3.57 -7.13 5.85
N ALA A 265 3.16 -7.58 4.66
CA ALA A 265 3.04 -6.73 3.48
C ALA A 265 2.13 -5.52 3.71
N TRP A 266 0.93 -5.72 4.26
CA TRP A 266 -0.01 -4.64 4.60
C TRP A 266 0.57 -3.60 5.57
N HIS A 267 1.46 -4.00 6.50
CA HIS A 267 2.12 -3.06 7.42
C HIS A 267 3.15 -2.19 6.67
N TRP A 268 3.97 -2.82 5.81
CA TRP A 268 4.97 -2.14 5.01
C TRP A 268 4.37 -1.21 3.94
N ILE A 269 3.30 -1.65 3.29
CA ILE A 269 2.45 -0.81 2.39
C ILE A 269 1.90 0.39 3.18
N GLY A 270 1.36 0.17 4.38
CA GLY A 270 0.88 1.24 5.26
C GLY A 270 1.97 2.23 5.71
N ILE A 271 3.23 1.82 5.79
CA ILE A 271 4.37 2.74 6.00
C ILE A 271 4.60 3.56 4.73
N ALA A 272 4.78 2.90 3.58
CA ALA A 272 5.03 3.56 2.30
C ALA A 272 3.98 4.63 1.97
N ILE A 273 2.70 4.33 2.21
CA ILE A 273 1.57 5.23 1.98
C ILE A 273 1.60 6.44 2.90
N ARG A 274 1.88 6.27 4.21
CA ARG A 274 1.98 7.42 5.13
C ARG A 274 3.17 8.32 4.78
N THR A 275 4.32 7.75 4.40
CA THR A 275 5.45 8.53 3.88
C THR A 275 5.06 9.29 2.62
N ALA A 276 4.41 8.61 1.65
CA ALA A 276 3.96 9.21 0.39
C ALA A 276 2.98 10.37 0.62
N MET A 277 2.05 10.21 1.57
CA MET A 277 1.13 11.29 1.96
C MET A 277 1.90 12.47 2.58
N ALA A 278 2.87 12.22 3.46
CA ALA A 278 3.67 13.27 4.12
C ALA A 278 4.59 14.08 3.18
N VAL A 279 4.99 13.52 2.02
CA VAL A 279 5.70 14.26 0.95
C VAL A 279 4.78 14.73 -0.18
N GLY A 280 3.47 14.49 -0.07
CA GLY A 280 2.47 15.03 -1.00
C GLY A 280 2.29 14.24 -2.30
N LEU A 281 2.70 12.97 -2.38
CA LEU A 281 2.50 12.12 -3.57
C LEU A 281 1.03 11.97 -3.98
N HIS A 282 0.11 12.16 -3.02
CA HIS A 282 -1.34 12.15 -3.20
C HIS A 282 -1.92 13.46 -3.78
N ARG A 283 -1.07 14.46 -4.07
CA ARG A 283 -1.47 15.76 -4.63
C ARG A 283 -0.92 15.96 -6.04
N ASP A 284 -1.67 16.64 -6.90
CA ASP A 284 -1.19 17.02 -8.23
C ASP A 284 0.12 17.82 -8.15
N ALA A 285 1.18 17.26 -8.72
CA ALA A 285 2.50 17.88 -8.80
C ALA A 285 2.68 18.72 -10.09
N SER A 286 1.68 18.80 -10.98
CA SER A 286 1.79 19.55 -12.24
C SER A 286 2.19 21.01 -12.01
N HIS A 287 1.62 21.64 -10.97
CA HIS A 287 1.87 23.03 -10.60
C HIS A 287 3.12 23.28 -9.73
N SER A 288 3.80 22.25 -9.21
CA SER A 288 4.99 22.45 -8.36
C SER A 288 6.26 22.78 -9.14
N THR A 289 7.32 23.19 -8.45
CA THR A 289 8.66 23.41 -9.01
C THR A 289 9.51 22.13 -9.08
N ASN A 290 8.92 20.95 -8.89
CA ASN A 290 9.61 19.66 -9.06
C ASN A 290 10.20 19.51 -10.47
N LEU A 291 11.41 18.95 -10.58
CA LEU A 291 11.96 18.49 -11.86
C LEU A 291 10.97 17.53 -12.57
N PRO A 292 10.89 17.52 -13.91
CA PRO A 292 9.96 16.65 -14.64
C PRO A 292 10.04 15.18 -14.24
N VAL A 293 11.25 14.63 -14.08
CA VAL A 293 11.48 13.26 -13.60
C VAL A 293 10.90 13.00 -12.20
N TYR A 294 10.88 14.02 -11.32
CA TYR A 294 10.25 13.92 -10.01
C TYR A 294 8.73 13.92 -10.10
N LYS A 295 8.14 14.78 -10.94
CA LYS A 295 6.67 14.79 -11.18
C LYS A 295 6.19 13.43 -11.70
N ARG A 296 6.92 12.84 -12.66
CA ARG A 296 6.65 11.48 -13.16
C ARG A 296 6.74 10.42 -12.06
N LYS A 297 7.83 10.40 -11.29
CA LYS A 297 8.00 9.49 -10.14
C LYS A 297 6.84 9.58 -9.14
N TYR A 298 6.32 10.77 -8.88
CA TYR A 298 5.18 10.96 -7.96
C TYR A 298 3.92 10.26 -8.49
N VAL A 299 3.56 10.49 -9.77
CA VAL A 299 2.42 9.85 -10.44
C VAL A 299 2.60 8.32 -10.48
N ARG A 300 3.78 7.83 -10.89
CA ARG A 300 4.10 6.39 -10.91
C ARG A 300 3.90 5.74 -9.53
N LEU A 301 4.57 6.27 -8.51
CA LEU A 301 4.55 5.70 -7.16
C LEU A 301 3.16 5.76 -6.55
N TRP A 302 2.39 6.84 -6.73
CA TRP A 302 1.04 6.94 -6.20
C TRP A 302 0.12 5.84 -6.74
N TRP A 303 0.12 5.60 -8.06
CA TRP A 303 -0.73 4.57 -8.65
C TRP A 303 -0.26 3.15 -8.32
N VAL A 304 1.05 2.88 -8.20
CA VAL A 304 1.54 1.58 -7.71
C VAL A 304 1.15 1.36 -6.24
N LEU A 305 1.28 2.36 -5.37
CA LEU A 305 0.83 2.26 -3.97
C LEU A 305 -0.67 1.98 -3.87
N PHE A 306 -1.49 2.64 -4.70
CA PHE A 306 -2.92 2.39 -4.74
C PHE A 306 -3.28 0.96 -5.17
N GLN A 307 -2.57 0.40 -6.15
CA GLN A 307 -2.73 -1.02 -6.52
C GLN A 307 -2.36 -1.94 -5.34
N PHE A 308 -1.19 -1.74 -4.74
CA PHE A 308 -0.71 -2.58 -3.63
C PHE A 308 -1.62 -2.53 -2.40
N ASP A 309 -2.09 -1.34 -2.01
CA ASP A 309 -3.08 -1.15 -0.95
C ASP A 309 -4.39 -1.89 -1.28
N THR A 310 -4.91 -1.70 -2.49
CA THR A 310 -6.17 -2.31 -2.92
C THR A 310 -6.10 -3.84 -2.87
N ILE A 311 -5.06 -4.45 -3.48
CA ILE A 311 -4.94 -5.91 -3.54
C ILE A 311 -4.62 -6.51 -2.16
N SER A 312 -3.70 -5.91 -1.39
CA SER A 312 -3.32 -6.41 -0.07
C SER A 312 -4.47 -6.31 0.94
N ALA A 313 -5.17 -5.17 0.98
CA ALA A 313 -6.31 -4.98 1.86
C ALA A 313 -7.47 -5.91 1.51
N THR A 314 -7.84 -6.00 0.22
CA THR A 314 -8.93 -6.84 -0.27
C THR A 314 -8.67 -8.33 0.00
N SER A 315 -7.47 -8.83 -0.33
CA SER A 315 -7.11 -10.24 -0.13
C SER A 315 -7.11 -10.65 1.35
N ALA A 316 -6.70 -9.74 2.24
CA ALA A 316 -6.63 -10.00 3.69
C ALA A 316 -7.89 -9.60 4.46
N GLY A 317 -8.93 -9.05 3.80
CA GLY A 317 -10.12 -8.50 4.47
C GLY A 317 -9.83 -7.33 5.42
N ARG A 318 -8.75 -6.59 5.17
CA ARG A 318 -8.30 -5.43 5.97
C ARG A 318 -8.82 -4.12 5.38
N PRO A 319 -8.89 -3.02 6.15
CA PRO A 319 -9.12 -1.70 5.57
C PRO A 319 -7.95 -1.27 4.68
N GLN A 320 -8.28 -0.55 3.61
CA GLN A 320 -7.34 0.22 2.80
C GLN A 320 -6.83 1.44 3.55
N ALA A 321 -5.58 1.82 3.29
CA ALA A 321 -5.00 3.07 3.78
C ALA A 321 -5.24 4.24 2.80
N ILE A 322 -5.39 3.98 1.50
CA ILE A 322 -5.71 5.02 0.51
C ILE A 322 -7.23 5.22 0.39
N ASN A 323 -7.61 6.48 0.21
CA ASN A 323 -8.95 6.91 -0.11
C ASN A 323 -8.85 7.91 -1.27
N LEU A 324 -9.37 7.57 -2.45
CA LEU A 324 -9.17 8.41 -3.64
C LEU A 324 -9.86 9.77 -3.55
N TRP A 325 -10.85 9.94 -2.67
CA TRP A 325 -11.48 11.24 -2.38
C TRP A 325 -10.52 12.27 -1.76
N ASP A 326 -9.39 11.85 -1.18
CA ASP A 326 -8.38 12.74 -0.61
C ASP A 326 -7.26 13.10 -1.62
N SER A 327 -7.34 12.58 -2.85
CA SER A 327 -6.28 12.64 -3.88
C SER A 327 -6.75 13.31 -5.17
N ASP A 328 -5.94 14.22 -5.73
CA ASP A 328 -6.16 14.84 -7.05
C ASP A 328 -5.07 14.51 -8.08
N VAL A 329 -4.27 13.46 -7.83
CA VAL A 329 -3.27 12.95 -8.79
C VAL A 329 -3.96 12.50 -10.10
N ALA A 330 -3.47 13.02 -11.22
CA ALA A 330 -3.96 12.66 -12.55
C ALA A 330 -3.68 11.19 -12.91
N ASP A 331 -4.51 10.62 -13.79
CA ASP A 331 -4.28 9.28 -14.34
C ASP A 331 -2.96 9.20 -15.13
N LEU A 332 -2.27 8.07 -14.96
CA LEU A 332 -0.94 7.79 -15.49
C LEU A 332 -0.91 7.77 -17.03
N LYS A 333 0.09 8.45 -17.61
CA LYS A 333 0.29 8.62 -19.06
C LYS A 333 1.57 7.90 -19.51
N PRO A 334 1.75 7.62 -20.81
CA PRO A 334 2.99 6.99 -21.31
C PRO A 334 4.25 7.81 -20.96
N ALA A 335 4.16 9.14 -20.99
CA ALA A 335 5.26 10.03 -20.59
C ALA A 335 5.68 9.84 -19.13
N ASP A 336 4.76 9.46 -18.22
CA ASP A 336 5.11 9.20 -16.83
C ASP A 336 6.03 7.98 -16.66
N LEU A 337 6.19 7.14 -17.69
CA LEU A 337 7.05 5.96 -17.71
C LEU A 337 8.43 6.18 -18.35
N GLU A 338 8.77 7.41 -18.75
CA GLU A 338 10.17 7.76 -19.08
C GLU A 338 11.13 7.39 -17.93
N GLY A 339 12.26 6.76 -18.25
CA GLY A 339 13.19 6.18 -17.27
C GLY A 339 12.93 4.70 -16.91
N ILE A 340 11.91 4.06 -17.53
CA ILE A 340 11.53 2.65 -17.29
C ILE A 340 11.59 1.84 -18.60
N PRO A 341 12.70 1.15 -18.90
CA PRO A 341 12.85 0.30 -20.07
C PRO A 341 11.79 -0.83 -20.11
N GLY A 342 11.07 -0.93 -21.22
CA GLY A 342 10.08 -2.01 -21.43
C GLY A 342 8.85 -1.94 -20.52
N ALA A 343 8.48 -0.76 -20.02
CA ALA A 343 7.33 -0.60 -19.12
C ALA A 343 5.99 -1.03 -19.76
N GLU A 344 5.22 -1.82 -19.03
CA GLU A 344 3.95 -2.40 -19.47
C GLU A 344 2.80 -1.42 -19.19
N PHE A 345 2.82 -0.28 -19.89
CA PHE A 345 1.87 0.84 -19.74
C PHE A 345 0.40 0.38 -19.69
N GLU A 346 0.03 -0.55 -20.56
CA GLU A 346 -1.34 -1.06 -20.64
C GLU A 346 -1.70 -1.87 -19.39
N PHE A 347 -0.81 -2.75 -18.91
CA PHE A 347 -1.01 -3.45 -17.63
C PHE A 347 -1.19 -2.47 -16.49
N ILE A 348 -0.25 -1.52 -16.32
CA ILE A 348 -0.30 -0.52 -15.24
C ILE A 348 -1.64 0.24 -15.27
N THR A 349 -2.08 0.68 -16.46
CA THR A 349 -3.29 1.47 -16.64
C THR A 349 -4.56 0.66 -16.36
N TYR A 350 -4.70 -0.54 -16.96
CA TYR A 350 -5.91 -1.34 -16.81
C TYR A 350 -5.99 -2.04 -15.45
N HIS A 351 -4.87 -2.44 -14.86
CA HIS A 351 -4.83 -2.92 -13.48
C HIS A 351 -5.17 -1.80 -12.49
N THR A 352 -4.79 -0.54 -12.76
CA THR A 352 -5.26 0.63 -11.99
C THR A 352 -6.77 0.83 -12.14
N LYS A 353 -7.35 0.75 -13.35
CA LYS A 353 -8.82 0.78 -13.56
C LYS A 353 -9.51 -0.32 -12.75
N LEU A 354 -9.00 -1.56 -12.79
CA LEU A 354 -9.53 -2.69 -12.03
C LEU A 354 -9.47 -2.42 -10.51
N CYS A 355 -8.34 -1.90 -10.00
CA CYS A 355 -8.20 -1.54 -8.59
C CYS A 355 -9.18 -0.42 -8.17
N LYS A 356 -9.50 0.55 -9.04
CA LYS A 356 -10.54 1.56 -8.76
C LYS A 356 -11.92 0.92 -8.54
N ILE A 357 -12.30 -0.05 -9.38
CA ILE A 357 -13.56 -0.82 -9.23
C ILE A 357 -13.56 -1.61 -7.93
N ILE A 358 -12.48 -2.35 -7.64
CA ILE A 358 -12.34 -3.16 -6.41
C ILE A 358 -12.48 -2.26 -5.17
N SER A 359 -11.70 -1.18 -5.10
CA SER A 359 -11.68 -0.26 -3.95
C SER A 359 -13.05 0.36 -3.67
N GLN A 360 -13.74 0.84 -4.72
CA GLN A 360 -15.07 1.42 -4.57
C GLN A 360 -16.11 0.38 -4.11
N THR A 361 -16.10 -0.82 -4.70
CA THR A 361 -17.05 -1.89 -4.38
C THR A 361 -16.93 -2.38 -2.94
N ILE A 362 -15.69 -2.59 -2.47
CA ILE A 362 -15.42 -3.00 -1.08
C ILE A 362 -15.79 -1.88 -0.09
N ARG A 363 -15.52 -0.61 -0.44
CA ARG A 363 -15.87 0.55 0.40
C ARG A 363 -17.39 0.72 0.55
N ASP A 364 -18.14 0.58 -0.54
CA ASP A 364 -19.60 0.74 -0.55
C ASP A 364 -20.33 -0.47 0.07
N GLY A 365 -19.96 -1.69 -0.34
CA GLY A 365 -20.71 -2.91 -0.01
C GLY A 365 -20.21 -3.73 1.17
N TRP A 366 -18.96 -3.53 1.61
CA TRP A 366 -18.32 -4.31 2.70
C TRP A 366 -17.86 -3.46 3.90
N SER A 367 -18.18 -2.16 3.91
CA SER A 367 -18.09 -1.34 5.12
C SER A 367 -18.89 -1.97 6.28
N PRO A 368 -18.41 -1.93 7.53
CA PRO A 368 -19.15 -2.44 8.71
C PRO A 368 -20.51 -1.78 8.98
N ARG A 369 -20.88 -0.74 8.20
CA ARG A 369 -22.18 -0.06 8.24
C ARG A 369 -22.97 -0.16 6.93
N ALA A 370 -22.47 -0.90 5.94
CA ALA A 370 -23.19 -1.16 4.69
C ALA A 370 -24.45 -1.99 4.96
N SER A 371 -25.55 -1.65 4.30
CA SER A 371 -26.77 -2.47 4.33
C SER A 371 -26.70 -3.58 3.27
N MET A 372 -27.63 -4.54 3.32
CA MET A 372 -27.70 -5.59 2.29
C MET A 372 -28.01 -5.01 0.91
N GLU A 373 -28.83 -3.96 0.87
CA GLU A 373 -29.21 -3.22 -0.33
C GLU A 373 -28.01 -2.44 -0.89
N ALA A 374 -27.25 -1.75 -0.03
CA ALA A 374 -26.02 -1.07 -0.42
C ALA A 374 -24.97 -2.04 -0.98
N ARG A 375 -24.87 -3.26 -0.42
CA ARG A 375 -23.98 -4.31 -0.93
C ARG A 375 -24.45 -4.87 -2.27
N ALA A 376 -25.74 -5.16 -2.45
CA ALA A 376 -26.28 -5.66 -3.72
C ALA A 376 -26.09 -4.64 -4.85
N GLU A 377 -26.36 -3.37 -4.57
CA GLU A 377 -26.15 -2.25 -5.50
C GLU A 377 -24.66 -1.98 -5.78
N ALA A 378 -23.76 -2.17 -4.80
CA ALA A 378 -22.31 -2.13 -5.04
C ALA A 378 -21.83 -3.27 -5.96
N ILE A 379 -22.36 -4.50 -5.81
CA ILE A 379 -22.08 -5.63 -6.70
C ILE A 379 -22.57 -5.32 -8.12
N LYS A 380 -23.82 -4.88 -8.28
CA LYS A 380 -24.37 -4.50 -9.59
C LYS A 380 -23.53 -3.46 -10.33
N ARG A 381 -23.04 -2.42 -9.62
CA ARG A 381 -22.11 -1.44 -10.21
C ARG A 381 -20.74 -2.04 -10.54
N ALA A 382 -20.26 -3.01 -9.75
CA ALA A 382 -19.03 -3.73 -10.07
C ALA A 382 -19.19 -4.52 -11.37
N ASP A 383 -20.28 -5.27 -11.53
CA ASP A 383 -20.56 -6.08 -12.73
C ASP A 383 -20.62 -5.23 -14.00
N GLU A 384 -21.37 -4.12 -13.96
CA GLU A 384 -21.45 -3.15 -15.05
C GLU A 384 -20.06 -2.53 -15.37
N SER A 385 -19.28 -2.19 -14.35
CA SER A 385 -17.95 -1.59 -14.52
C SER A 385 -16.92 -2.59 -15.04
N LEU A 386 -16.98 -3.85 -14.58
CA LEU A 386 -16.10 -4.93 -15.03
C LEU A 386 -16.44 -5.35 -16.46
N GLY A 387 -17.72 -5.45 -16.82
CA GLY A 387 -18.16 -5.71 -18.18
C GLY A 387 -17.64 -4.64 -19.16
N ASN A 388 -17.80 -3.36 -18.82
CA ASN A 388 -17.25 -2.26 -19.60
C ASN A 388 -15.72 -2.31 -19.68
N LEU A 389 -15.02 -2.54 -18.56
CA LEU A 389 -13.56 -2.69 -18.55
C LEU A 389 -13.08 -3.82 -19.47
N MET A 390 -13.77 -4.97 -19.46
CA MET A 390 -13.45 -6.13 -20.31
C MET A 390 -13.68 -5.88 -21.80
N LEU A 391 -14.62 -4.99 -22.16
CA LEU A 391 -14.82 -4.54 -23.55
C LEU A 391 -13.76 -3.52 -23.99
N GLU A 392 -13.19 -2.74 -23.07
CA GLU A 392 -12.12 -1.77 -23.35
C GLU A 392 -10.71 -2.39 -23.43
N LEU A 393 -10.54 -3.70 -23.19
CA LEU A 393 -9.22 -4.32 -23.02
C LEU A 393 -8.37 -4.29 -24.31
N PRO A 394 -7.12 -3.78 -24.27
CA PRO A 394 -6.24 -3.77 -25.44
C PRO A 394 -5.77 -5.18 -25.81
N SER A 395 -5.42 -5.37 -27.08
CA SER A 395 -5.04 -6.68 -27.64
C SER A 395 -3.80 -7.32 -26.99
N ARG A 396 -2.97 -6.52 -26.30
CA ARG A 396 -1.87 -6.95 -25.41
C ARG A 396 -2.36 -7.74 -24.20
N LEU A 397 -3.46 -7.31 -23.57
CA LEU A 397 -3.97 -7.84 -22.29
C LEU A 397 -5.10 -8.87 -22.46
N GLN A 398 -5.72 -8.96 -23.63
CA GLN A 398 -6.75 -9.96 -23.92
C GLN A 398 -6.22 -11.38 -23.68
N LEU A 399 -6.95 -12.20 -22.93
CA LEU A 399 -6.51 -13.52 -22.47
C LEU A 399 -6.23 -14.47 -23.65
N LYS A 400 -4.99 -14.92 -23.79
CA LYS A 400 -4.53 -15.81 -24.87
C LYS A 400 -3.75 -16.99 -24.29
N LEU A 401 -4.45 -18.06 -23.93
CA LEU A 401 -3.87 -19.25 -23.29
C LEU A 401 -2.76 -19.96 -24.12
N SER A 402 -2.63 -19.65 -25.41
CA SER A 402 -1.56 -20.15 -26.29
C SER A 402 -0.23 -19.42 -26.15
N ASP A 403 -0.26 -18.17 -25.67
CA ASP A 403 0.88 -17.24 -25.59
C ASP A 403 0.65 -16.31 -24.40
N LEU A 404 0.56 -16.94 -23.22
CA LEU A 404 0.15 -16.30 -21.97
C LEU A 404 1.37 -15.74 -21.25
N ASP A 405 1.36 -14.44 -20.95
CA ASP A 405 2.41 -13.78 -20.17
C ASP A 405 1.99 -13.48 -18.73
N ILE A 406 2.97 -13.01 -17.93
CA ILE A 406 2.80 -12.71 -16.51
C ILE A 406 1.83 -11.54 -16.25
N TRP A 407 1.74 -10.54 -17.12
CA TRP A 407 0.92 -9.33 -16.92
C TRP A 407 -0.53 -9.58 -17.32
N GLN A 408 -0.76 -10.31 -18.41
CA GLN A 408 -2.04 -10.92 -18.73
C GLN A 408 -2.53 -11.79 -17.56
N SER A 409 -1.66 -12.69 -17.07
CA SER A 409 -1.98 -13.58 -15.95
C SER A 409 -2.36 -12.80 -14.69
N LEU A 410 -1.54 -11.83 -14.27
CA LEU A 410 -1.81 -10.99 -13.10
C LEU A 410 -3.12 -10.21 -13.23
N PHE A 411 -3.43 -9.67 -14.40
CA PHE A 411 -4.70 -8.97 -14.63
C PHE A 411 -5.90 -9.91 -14.51
N HIS A 412 -5.90 -11.04 -15.24
CA HIS A 412 -7.04 -11.96 -15.26
C HIS A 412 -7.21 -12.74 -13.95
N LEU A 413 -6.12 -13.12 -13.28
CA LEU A 413 -6.17 -13.69 -11.93
C LEU A 413 -6.79 -12.69 -10.93
N THR A 414 -6.43 -11.41 -11.01
CA THR A 414 -7.00 -10.37 -10.15
C THR A 414 -8.49 -10.15 -10.43
N HIS A 415 -8.87 -10.07 -11.71
CA HIS A 415 -10.26 -9.93 -12.14
C HIS A 415 -11.13 -11.11 -11.65
N HIS A 416 -10.73 -12.35 -11.95
CA HIS A 416 -11.50 -13.54 -11.57
C HIS A 416 -11.51 -13.80 -10.06
N ASN A 417 -10.43 -13.47 -9.34
CA ASN A 417 -10.42 -13.51 -7.87
C ASN A 417 -11.42 -12.50 -7.31
N PHE A 418 -11.50 -11.28 -7.85
CA PHE A 418 -12.49 -10.30 -7.42
C PHE A 418 -13.94 -10.72 -7.68
N ILE A 419 -14.24 -11.30 -8.86
CA ILE A 419 -15.55 -11.94 -9.15
C ILE A 419 -15.86 -13.02 -8.10
N LEU A 420 -14.90 -13.92 -7.80
CA LEU A 420 -15.08 -14.91 -6.73
C LEU A 420 -15.32 -14.26 -5.36
N LEU A 421 -14.66 -13.16 -5.01
CA LEU A 421 -14.82 -12.51 -3.71
C LEU A 421 -16.22 -11.92 -3.51
N ILE A 422 -16.83 -11.36 -4.57
CA ILE A 422 -18.13 -10.66 -4.49
C ILE A 422 -19.35 -11.58 -4.69
N HIS A 423 -19.28 -12.56 -5.59
CA HIS A 423 -20.40 -13.46 -5.92
C HIS A 423 -20.44 -14.78 -5.13
N ARG A 424 -19.36 -15.19 -4.45
CA ARG A 424 -19.31 -16.48 -3.73
C ARG A 424 -20.47 -16.64 -2.73
N PRO A 425 -21.08 -17.84 -2.63
CA PRO A 425 -22.17 -18.10 -1.70
C PRO A 425 -21.73 -17.97 -0.24
N ALA A 426 -22.70 -17.75 0.65
CA ALA A 426 -22.44 -17.68 2.08
C ALA A 426 -21.89 -19.03 2.61
N PRO A 427 -20.85 -19.06 3.48
CA PRO A 427 -20.29 -20.30 4.05
C PRO A 427 -21.27 -21.17 4.85
N LYS A 428 -22.47 -20.64 5.14
CA LYS A 428 -23.61 -21.36 5.70
C LYS A 428 -24.85 -20.96 4.87
N PRO A 429 -25.22 -21.70 3.82
CA PRO A 429 -26.35 -21.35 2.98
C PRO A 429 -27.65 -21.39 3.79
N GLY A 430 -28.46 -20.35 3.64
CA GLY A 430 -29.80 -20.24 4.19
C GLY A 430 -30.88 -20.47 3.13
N ILE A 431 -32.14 -20.27 3.52
CA ILE A 431 -33.30 -20.45 2.65
C ILE A 431 -33.30 -19.48 1.45
N ARG A 432 -32.53 -18.38 1.53
CA ARG A 432 -32.39 -17.39 0.45
C ARG A 432 -31.44 -17.82 -0.67
N ASP A 433 -30.51 -18.75 -0.44
CA ASP A 433 -29.52 -19.21 -1.42
C ASP A 433 -30.10 -20.22 -2.44
N GLN A 434 -31.42 -20.16 -2.68
CA GLN A 434 -32.17 -20.95 -3.67
C GLN A 434 -32.88 -20.03 -4.70
N SER A 435 -32.49 -18.76 -4.79
CA SER A 435 -32.99 -17.83 -5.81
C SER A 435 -32.32 -18.07 -7.18
N PRO A 436 -32.91 -17.60 -8.30
CA PRO A 436 -32.24 -17.60 -9.60
C PRO A 436 -30.91 -16.84 -9.57
N GLU A 437 -30.86 -15.71 -8.86
CA GLU A 437 -29.63 -14.92 -8.65
C GLU A 437 -28.52 -15.75 -8.01
N ALA A 438 -28.84 -16.66 -7.07
CA ALA A 438 -27.86 -17.57 -6.47
C ALA A 438 -27.30 -18.60 -7.48
N GLN A 439 -28.10 -19.00 -8.48
CA GLN A 439 -27.65 -19.85 -9.58
C GLN A 439 -26.73 -19.08 -10.55
N ASP A 440 -27.06 -17.84 -10.88
CA ASP A 440 -26.23 -16.99 -11.76
C ASP A 440 -24.88 -16.64 -11.11
N ASN A 441 -24.90 -16.30 -9.81
CA ASN A 441 -23.68 -16.13 -9.00
C ASN A 441 -22.80 -17.39 -8.99
N ALA A 442 -23.40 -18.58 -8.92
CA ALA A 442 -22.68 -19.85 -8.97
C ALA A 442 -22.07 -20.15 -10.35
N ILE A 443 -22.70 -19.69 -11.44
CA ILE A 443 -22.17 -19.76 -12.81
C ILE A 443 -20.93 -18.87 -12.94
N LEU A 444 -21.01 -17.59 -12.54
CA LEU A 444 -19.88 -16.65 -12.55
C LEU A 444 -18.69 -17.14 -11.71
N CYS A 445 -18.96 -17.72 -10.53
CA CYS A 445 -17.93 -18.31 -9.70
C CYS A 445 -17.29 -19.55 -10.34
N ARG A 446 -18.08 -20.43 -10.97
CA ARG A 446 -17.56 -21.62 -11.67
C ARG A 446 -16.64 -21.21 -12.82
N GLU A 447 -17.07 -20.27 -13.65
CA GLU A 447 -16.31 -19.81 -14.82
C GLU A 447 -15.01 -19.10 -14.42
N SER A 448 -15.07 -18.25 -13.39
CA SER A 448 -13.86 -17.63 -12.82
C SER A 448 -12.90 -18.63 -12.19
N THR A 449 -13.42 -19.70 -11.55
CA THR A 449 -12.58 -20.78 -11.01
C THR A 449 -11.88 -21.54 -12.15
N VAL A 450 -12.58 -21.83 -13.25
CA VAL A 450 -12.00 -22.49 -14.43
C VAL A 450 -10.94 -21.61 -15.09
N ALA A 451 -11.21 -20.32 -15.29
CA ALA A 451 -10.25 -19.38 -15.88
C ALA A 451 -8.95 -19.27 -15.05
N ILE A 452 -9.07 -19.18 -13.72
CA ILE A 452 -7.92 -19.20 -12.80
C ILE A 452 -7.14 -20.51 -12.92
N ALA A 453 -7.83 -21.65 -12.94
CA ALA A 453 -7.18 -22.96 -13.08
C ALA A 453 -6.41 -23.08 -14.41
N SER A 454 -7.02 -22.69 -15.53
CA SER A 454 -6.38 -22.73 -16.86
C SER A 454 -5.17 -21.78 -16.95
N VAL A 455 -5.20 -20.60 -16.32
CA VAL A 455 -4.03 -19.71 -16.22
C VAL A 455 -2.89 -20.40 -15.46
N PHE A 456 -3.16 -20.99 -14.30
CA PHE A 456 -2.14 -21.72 -13.54
C PHE A 456 -1.62 -22.96 -14.27
N GLU A 457 -2.47 -23.71 -14.98
CA GLU A 457 -2.04 -24.86 -15.79
C GLU A 457 -1.08 -24.46 -16.92
N VAL A 458 -1.36 -23.36 -17.63
CA VAL A 458 -0.46 -22.84 -18.68
C VAL A 458 0.88 -22.40 -18.08
N LEU A 459 0.86 -21.59 -17.01
CA LEU A 459 2.08 -21.12 -16.33
C LEU A 459 2.94 -22.29 -15.79
N LEU A 460 2.30 -23.29 -15.18
CA LEU A 460 2.99 -24.49 -14.69
C LEU A 460 3.59 -25.34 -15.82
N ASN A 461 2.99 -25.32 -17.01
CA ASN A 461 3.52 -26.05 -18.16
C ASN A 461 4.67 -25.28 -18.85
N GLN A 462 4.58 -23.95 -18.97
CA GLN A 462 5.70 -23.09 -19.38
C GLN A 462 6.90 -23.26 -18.45
N TYR A 463 6.68 -23.22 -17.13
CA TYR A 463 7.73 -23.42 -16.12
C TYR A 463 8.43 -24.78 -16.27
N LYS A 464 7.68 -25.87 -16.43
CA LYS A 464 8.25 -27.21 -16.67
C LYS A 464 9.07 -27.26 -17.96
N GLN A 465 8.58 -26.66 -19.05
CA GLN A 465 9.29 -26.63 -20.33
C GLN A 465 10.62 -25.89 -20.22
N ALA A 466 10.66 -24.75 -19.54
CA ALA A 466 11.89 -24.02 -19.24
C ALA A 466 12.86 -24.88 -18.41
N ALA A 467 12.37 -25.51 -17.33
CA ALA A 467 13.17 -26.39 -16.48
C ALA A 467 13.69 -27.67 -17.17
N THR A 468 13.07 -28.11 -18.27
CA THR A 468 13.58 -29.22 -19.11
C THR A 468 14.48 -28.77 -20.28
N SER A 469 14.69 -27.47 -20.45
CA SER A 469 15.47 -26.87 -21.55
C SER A 469 16.83 -26.31 -21.12
N CYS A 470 17.23 -26.55 -19.87
CA CYS A 470 18.45 -26.05 -19.22
C CYS A 470 19.21 -27.20 -18.53
#